data_AF-A0AAU2Q4Z3-F1
#
_entry.id   AF-A0AAU2Q4Z3-F1
#
_cell.length_a   1.000
_cell.length_b   1.000
_cell.length_c   1.000
_cell.angle_alpha   90.00
_cell.angle_beta   90.00
_cell.angle_gamma   90.00
#
_symmetry.space_group_name_H-M   'P 1'
#
loop_
_entity.id
_entity.type
_entity.pdbx_description
1 polymer ?
#
loop_
_entity_poly.entity_id
_entity_poly.type
_entity_poly.pdbx_seq_one_letter_code
_entity_poly.pdbx_strand_id
1 'polypeptide(L)'
;MSIKTSAFRTAGIMTAACAASLVLSVLPAHAAGTQAAPTGTASQGTTVDVERPQGQPGPLKTTGTKNKFAGAAAAAESSSAPITRSSVIARAKTWVDAKVPYSQSSYREGYRTDCSGLVSMAWNLGTNAWTGNLDTYANRISKSELRKGDMLLFHNAANPVSGSHVVLFESWTDSSMTSYIGIEQTPPHAVRRVIPYSYFSNAGSYVPYRYKNIVEDQVAAPSKVHLEVVGADGAMWNTDGDYAAGAWSGSWTSLGGSGLKALTSVVTDDTMHVFAIGSTGRVYTKDANYGTGQWSGDWVEVPGGFEGASALTASVTGSKVHLEVVGADGAMWNTDGDYAAGGWSGSWTSLGGSGLKALTSVVTGNTMHVYAIGSGGRVFTKDANYTTGQWSAGWAEVPGNAEGATALTASVTGSKVHLEIVGADGAMWNTDGDYAAGGWSGSWTSLGGSGLKALTSVVTGNTMHVYAIGTGGRVFTKDANYTTGQWSAGWAEIPGSAEGALALTASVTTK
;
A
#
# COMPACT_ATOMS: atom_id res chain seq x y z
N MET A 1 83.39 -13.50 -20.26
CA MET A 1 82.67 -14.48 -19.39
C MET A 1 81.19 -14.14 -19.52
N SER A 2 80.48 -14.56 -20.57
CA SER A 2 79.87 -15.88 -20.76
C SER A 2 79.20 -16.43 -19.51
N ILE A 3 77.86 -16.36 -19.44
CA ILE A 3 76.94 -17.49 -19.28
C ILE A 3 75.58 -17.10 -19.89
N LYS A 4 75.04 -18.05 -20.65
CA LYS A 4 73.81 -18.03 -21.46
C LYS A 4 72.60 -18.54 -20.66
N THR A 5 71.40 -18.20 -21.17
CA THR A 5 70.14 -19.00 -21.22
C THR A 5 69.48 -19.38 -19.87
N SER A 6 68.16 -19.42 -19.70
CA SER A 6 67.14 -20.03 -20.57
C SER A 6 65.73 -19.57 -20.14
N ALA A 7 64.81 -19.50 -21.10
CA ALA A 7 63.38 -19.49 -20.86
C ALA A 7 62.89 -20.89 -20.43
N PHE A 8 61.86 -20.93 -19.58
CA PHE A 8 60.93 -22.05 -19.51
C PHE A 8 59.50 -21.52 -19.40
N ARG A 9 58.71 -21.79 -20.43
CA ARG A 9 57.25 -21.84 -20.36
C ARG A 9 56.88 -23.16 -19.71
N THR A 10 55.98 -23.13 -18.73
CA THR A 10 55.14 -24.30 -18.42
C THR A 10 53.72 -23.81 -18.16
N ALA A 11 52.85 -24.10 -19.12
CA ALA A 11 51.41 -24.07 -18.96
C ALA A 11 51.02 -25.20 -18.01
N GLY A 12 50.46 -24.85 -16.86
CA GLY A 12 49.81 -25.78 -15.94
C GLY A 12 48.31 -25.73 -16.16
N ILE A 13 47.81 -26.61 -17.02
CA ILE A 13 46.41 -27.03 -17.03
C ILE A 13 46.20 -27.81 -15.73
N MET A 14 45.42 -27.26 -14.80
CA MET A 14 44.85 -28.02 -13.69
C MET A 14 43.35 -28.12 -13.91
N THR A 15 42.96 -29.31 -14.36
CA THR A 15 41.62 -29.83 -14.49
C THR A 15 40.90 -29.74 -13.14
N ALA A 16 39.93 -28.84 -13.02
CA ALA A 16 38.96 -28.89 -11.92
C ALA A 16 37.93 -29.99 -12.26
N ALA A 17 38.11 -31.16 -11.65
CA ALA A 17 37.15 -32.25 -11.69
C ALA A 17 35.82 -31.78 -11.06
N CYS A 18 34.79 -31.62 -11.90
CA CYS A 18 33.40 -31.53 -11.43
C CYS A 18 32.98 -32.90 -10.88
N ALA A 19 33.18 -33.12 -9.58
CA ALA A 19 32.52 -34.21 -8.88
C ALA A 19 31.07 -33.79 -8.59
N ALA A 20 30.17 -34.09 -9.53
CA ALA A 20 28.74 -34.09 -9.28
C ALA A 20 28.39 -35.29 -8.41
N SER A 21 28.42 -35.11 -7.09
CA SER A 21 27.83 -36.08 -6.16
C SER A 21 26.31 -35.91 -6.18
N LEU A 22 25.63 -36.73 -6.98
CA LEU A 22 24.22 -37.03 -6.77
C LEU A 22 24.08 -37.76 -5.42
N VAL A 23 23.64 -37.04 -4.39
CA VAL A 23 23.06 -37.67 -3.20
C VAL A 23 21.58 -37.84 -3.49
N LEU A 24 21.21 -39.04 -3.94
CA LEU A 24 19.83 -39.48 -4.05
C LEU A 24 19.35 -39.88 -2.64
N SER A 25 18.91 -38.91 -1.84
CA SER A 25 18.21 -39.23 -0.59
C SER A 25 16.77 -39.63 -0.90
N VAL A 26 16.51 -40.93 -0.85
CA VAL A 26 15.17 -41.51 -0.88
C VAL A 26 14.46 -41.10 0.41
N LEU A 27 13.49 -40.19 0.32
CA LEU A 27 12.57 -39.92 1.43
C LEU A 27 11.56 -41.07 1.53
N PRO A 28 11.25 -41.58 2.74
CA PRO A 28 10.19 -42.54 2.92
C PRO A 28 8.83 -41.89 2.59
N ALA A 29 8.06 -42.57 1.75
CA ALA A 29 6.66 -42.27 1.49
C ALA A 29 5.91 -42.24 2.83
N HIS A 30 5.56 -41.04 3.29
CA HIS A 30 4.63 -40.88 4.39
C HIS A 30 3.24 -41.18 3.85
N ALA A 31 2.68 -42.30 4.32
CA ALA A 31 1.31 -42.69 4.08
C ALA A 31 0.38 -41.51 4.40
N ALA A 32 -0.42 -41.09 3.42
CA ALA A 32 -1.50 -40.16 3.61
C ALA A 32 -2.47 -40.78 4.63
N GLY A 33 -2.44 -40.28 5.87
CA GLY A 33 -3.47 -40.55 6.86
C GLY A 33 -4.78 -39.95 6.35
N THR A 34 -5.69 -40.82 5.95
CA THR A 34 -7.09 -40.50 5.67
C THR A 34 -7.74 -40.00 6.96
N GLN A 35 -7.70 -38.68 7.22
CA GLN A 35 -8.66 -38.06 8.10
C GLN A 35 -9.99 -37.93 7.36
N ALA A 36 -10.98 -38.66 7.87
CA ALA A 36 -12.35 -38.61 7.41
C ALA A 36 -12.86 -37.17 7.42
N ALA A 37 -13.40 -36.74 6.27
CA ALA A 37 -14.17 -35.51 6.17
C ALA A 37 -15.27 -35.51 7.25
N PRO A 38 -15.50 -34.40 7.96
CA PRO A 38 -16.68 -34.29 8.80
C PRO A 38 -17.90 -34.47 7.89
N THR A 39 -18.64 -35.55 8.12
CA THR A 39 -19.95 -35.83 7.53
C THR A 39 -20.98 -34.85 8.08
N GLY A 40 -20.81 -33.56 7.74
CA GLY A 40 -21.89 -32.61 7.72
C GLY A 40 -22.67 -32.87 6.44
N THR A 41 -23.84 -33.49 6.57
CA THR A 41 -24.82 -33.63 5.49
C THR A 41 -25.03 -32.28 4.82
N ALA A 42 -24.44 -32.10 3.64
CA ALA A 42 -24.87 -31.07 2.72
C ALA A 42 -26.35 -31.35 2.44
N SER A 43 -27.23 -30.56 3.04
CA SER A 43 -28.60 -30.47 2.56
C SER A 43 -28.49 -29.96 1.13
N GLN A 44 -28.55 -30.88 0.17
CA GLN A 44 -28.89 -30.55 -1.21
C GLN A 44 -30.32 -30.00 -1.17
N GLY A 45 -30.43 -28.71 -0.89
CA GLY A 45 -31.60 -27.94 -1.25
C GLY A 45 -31.67 -27.93 -2.76
N THR A 46 -32.51 -28.80 -3.31
CA THR A 46 -32.95 -28.79 -4.71
C THR A 46 -33.41 -27.38 -5.06
N THR A 47 -32.54 -26.61 -5.74
CA THR A 47 -32.92 -25.32 -6.33
C THR A 47 -33.57 -25.59 -7.67
N VAL A 48 -34.79 -26.11 -7.60
CA VAL A 48 -35.74 -26.01 -8.72
C VAL A 48 -35.80 -24.55 -9.14
N ASP A 49 -35.88 -24.27 -10.44
CA ASP A 49 -35.97 -22.93 -10.99
C ASP A 49 -37.25 -22.25 -10.48
N VAL A 50 -37.17 -21.61 -9.31
CA VAL A 50 -38.31 -20.92 -8.70
C VAL A 50 -38.53 -19.66 -9.52
N GLU A 51 -39.74 -19.52 -10.08
CA GLU A 51 -40.14 -18.36 -10.86
C GLU A 51 -39.91 -17.05 -10.08
N ARG A 52 -39.33 -16.05 -10.75
CA ARG A 52 -38.91 -14.77 -10.13
C ARG A 52 -39.57 -13.61 -10.86
N PRO A 53 -40.91 -13.49 -10.78
CA PRO A 53 -41.63 -12.39 -11.41
C PRO A 53 -41.05 -11.07 -10.90
N GLN A 54 -40.90 -10.04 -11.73
CA GLN A 54 -40.41 -8.72 -11.31
C GLN A 54 -41.42 -7.59 -11.56
N GLY A 55 -41.30 -6.48 -10.83
CA GLY A 55 -42.30 -5.43 -10.79
C GLY A 55 -42.01 -4.33 -11.81
N GLN A 56 -43.03 -3.56 -12.16
CA GLN A 56 -42.89 -2.44 -13.10
C GLN A 56 -41.99 -1.34 -12.52
N PRO A 57 -41.10 -0.71 -13.31
CA PRO A 57 -40.27 0.39 -12.84
C PRO A 57 -41.12 1.59 -12.40
N GLY A 58 -40.61 2.38 -11.46
CA GLY A 58 -41.36 3.54 -10.95
C GLY A 58 -40.71 4.22 -9.76
N PRO A 59 -41.25 5.37 -9.30
CA PRO A 59 -40.69 6.12 -8.19
C PRO A 59 -40.70 5.30 -6.89
N LEU A 60 -39.94 5.77 -5.89
CA LEU A 60 -40.04 5.21 -4.54
C LEU A 60 -41.48 5.36 -4.02
N LYS A 61 -41.97 4.34 -3.30
CA LYS A 61 -43.25 4.44 -2.59
C LYS A 61 -43.03 5.05 -1.22
N THR A 62 -43.78 6.10 -0.90
CA THR A 62 -43.78 6.68 0.44
C THR A 62 -44.43 5.71 1.42
N THR A 63 -43.62 4.91 2.11
CA THR A 63 -44.06 4.21 3.32
C THR A 63 -43.75 5.10 4.52
N GLY A 64 -44.72 5.36 5.38
CA GLY A 64 -44.63 6.29 6.54
C GLY A 64 -43.65 5.87 7.65
N THR A 65 -42.64 5.07 7.34
CA THR A 65 -41.63 4.57 8.27
C THR A 65 -40.32 5.32 8.03
N LYS A 66 -39.79 5.98 9.06
CA LYS A 66 -38.53 6.73 8.99
C LYS A 66 -37.42 5.83 8.44
N ASN A 67 -36.85 6.23 7.30
CA ASN A 67 -35.75 5.53 6.65
C ASN A 67 -34.55 5.51 7.63
N LYS A 68 -34.03 4.32 8.00
CA LYS A 68 -32.89 4.20 8.94
C LYS A 68 -31.60 4.82 8.39
N PHE A 69 -31.60 5.21 7.12
CA PHE A 69 -30.51 5.92 6.45
C PHE A 69 -30.77 7.44 6.28
N ALA A 70 -31.80 8.01 6.93
CA ALA A 70 -32.18 9.42 6.82
C ALA A 70 -31.28 10.41 7.58
N GLY A 71 -30.00 10.08 7.78
CA GLY A 71 -28.98 11.08 8.11
C GLY A 71 -28.51 11.72 6.81
N ALA A 72 -29.00 12.93 6.52
CA ALA A 72 -28.80 13.72 5.30
C ALA A 72 -29.66 13.33 4.08
N ALA A 73 -30.98 13.55 4.16
CA ALA A 73 -31.80 13.69 2.95
C ALA A 73 -33.02 14.58 3.23
N ALA A 74 -32.86 15.87 2.98
CA ALA A 74 -33.96 16.81 2.76
C ALA A 74 -33.71 17.56 1.45
N ALA A 75 -34.05 16.89 0.34
CA ALA A 75 -34.58 17.46 -0.90
C ALA A 75 -34.71 16.31 -1.90
N ALA A 76 -35.94 16.06 -2.33
CA ALA A 76 -36.25 15.05 -3.33
C ALA A 76 -35.86 15.57 -4.72
N GLU A 77 -34.76 15.07 -5.28
CA GLU A 77 -34.52 14.84 -6.72
C GLU A 77 -33.47 13.71 -6.85
N SER A 78 -33.53 12.95 -7.95
CA SER A 78 -32.77 11.71 -8.25
C SER A 78 -31.39 11.60 -7.59
N SER A 79 -31.20 10.69 -6.63
CA SER A 79 -29.89 10.57 -5.95
C SER A 79 -28.88 9.80 -6.81
N SER A 80 -28.26 10.51 -7.75
CA SER A 80 -27.03 10.15 -8.47
C SER A 80 -25.75 10.36 -7.63
N ALA A 81 -25.87 10.35 -6.30
CA ALA A 81 -24.73 10.58 -5.42
C ALA A 81 -23.75 9.38 -5.46
N PRO A 82 -22.43 9.62 -5.43
CA PRO A 82 -21.45 8.57 -5.26
C PRO A 82 -21.73 7.70 -4.04
N ILE A 83 -21.58 6.38 -4.17
CA ILE A 83 -21.76 5.42 -3.07
C ILE A 83 -20.57 4.45 -3.02
N THR A 84 -20.06 4.18 -1.82
CA THR A 84 -18.92 3.27 -1.68
C THR A 84 -19.33 1.80 -1.83
N ARG A 85 -18.39 0.95 -2.24
CA ARG A 85 -18.64 -0.49 -2.37
C ARG A 85 -19.12 -1.15 -1.07
N SER A 86 -18.52 -0.82 0.07
CA SER A 86 -18.95 -1.39 1.36
C SER A 86 -20.31 -0.87 1.78
N SER A 87 -20.65 0.38 1.43
CA SER A 87 -21.99 0.93 1.66
C SER A 87 -23.07 0.16 0.88
N VAL A 88 -22.80 -0.20 -0.38
CA VAL A 88 -23.71 -1.03 -1.20
C VAL A 88 -23.98 -2.39 -0.54
N ILE A 89 -22.93 -3.09 -0.10
CA ILE A 89 -23.06 -4.41 0.55
C ILE A 89 -23.74 -4.28 1.92
N ALA A 90 -23.41 -3.27 2.71
CA ALA A 90 -24.04 -3.03 4.01
C ALA A 90 -25.55 -2.80 3.87
N ARG A 91 -25.97 -1.99 2.89
CA ARG A 91 -27.38 -1.78 2.55
C ARG A 91 -28.07 -3.09 2.17
N ALA A 92 -27.47 -3.88 1.28
CA ALA A 92 -28.03 -5.18 0.86
C ALA A 92 -28.17 -6.16 2.05
N LYS A 93 -27.19 -6.21 2.95
CA LYS A 93 -27.23 -7.04 4.17
C LYS A 93 -28.39 -6.69 5.10
N THR A 94 -28.82 -5.43 5.17
CA THR A 94 -29.99 -5.05 5.99
C THR A 94 -31.30 -5.73 5.57
N TRP A 95 -31.42 -6.16 4.32
CA TRP A 95 -32.55 -6.94 3.84
C TRP A 95 -32.37 -8.44 4.14
N VAL A 96 -31.15 -8.96 4.00
CA VAL A 96 -30.80 -10.33 4.36
C VAL A 96 -31.03 -10.59 5.86
N ASP A 97 -30.49 -9.73 6.72
CA ASP A 97 -30.56 -9.89 8.18
C ASP A 97 -32.01 -9.85 8.69
N ALA A 98 -32.83 -9.02 8.05
CA ALA A 98 -34.26 -8.91 8.34
C ALA A 98 -35.11 -9.97 7.65
N LYS A 99 -34.52 -10.82 6.79
CA LYS A 99 -35.22 -11.81 5.95
C LYS A 99 -36.42 -11.21 5.21
N VAL A 100 -36.20 -10.12 4.47
CA VAL A 100 -37.27 -9.41 3.74
C VAL A 100 -37.98 -10.36 2.77
N PRO A 101 -39.30 -10.59 2.92
CA PRO A 101 -40.04 -11.50 2.03
C PRO A 101 -40.04 -11.02 0.58
N TYR A 102 -39.98 -11.97 -0.36
CA TYR A 102 -40.07 -11.68 -1.78
C TYR A 102 -41.49 -11.26 -2.18
N SER A 103 -41.63 -10.11 -2.85
CA SER A 103 -42.92 -9.64 -3.37
C SER A 103 -42.75 -8.55 -4.42
N GLN A 104 -43.60 -8.60 -5.46
CA GLN A 104 -43.69 -7.63 -6.55
C GLN A 104 -44.51 -6.39 -6.25
N SER A 105 -45.31 -6.47 -5.19
CA SER A 105 -46.27 -5.43 -4.81
C SER A 105 -45.97 -4.83 -3.44
N SER A 106 -45.01 -5.40 -2.70
CA SER A 106 -44.59 -4.90 -1.39
C SER A 106 -43.35 -4.02 -1.50
N TYR A 107 -43.21 -3.09 -0.55
CA TYR A 107 -42.14 -2.11 -0.53
C TYR A 107 -41.52 -2.02 0.87
N ARG A 108 -40.20 -1.82 0.91
CA ARG A 108 -39.44 -1.53 2.12
C ARG A 108 -38.52 -0.35 1.84
N GLU A 109 -38.56 0.67 2.71
CA GLU A 109 -37.77 1.90 2.55
C GLU A 109 -38.01 2.58 1.18
N GLY A 110 -39.21 2.40 0.63
CA GLY A 110 -39.64 2.87 -0.68
C GLY A 110 -39.23 2.02 -1.88
N TYR A 111 -38.41 0.97 -1.68
CA TYR A 111 -37.97 0.06 -2.73
C TYR A 111 -38.82 -1.24 -2.79
N ARG A 112 -39.11 -1.77 -3.98
CA ARG A 112 -39.85 -3.03 -4.18
C ARG A 112 -39.06 -4.19 -3.62
N THR A 113 -39.73 -5.12 -2.96
CA THR A 113 -39.09 -6.30 -2.35
C THR A 113 -38.87 -7.44 -3.35
N ASP A 114 -38.36 -7.11 -4.54
CA ASP A 114 -38.04 -8.03 -5.63
C ASP A 114 -36.52 -8.03 -5.95
N CYS A 115 -36.09 -8.88 -6.91
CA CYS A 115 -34.68 -9.00 -7.30
C CYS A 115 -34.06 -7.65 -7.70
N SER A 116 -34.73 -6.90 -8.59
CA SER A 116 -34.29 -5.59 -9.07
C SER A 116 -34.40 -4.47 -8.03
N GLY A 117 -35.35 -4.59 -7.10
CA GLY A 117 -35.59 -3.66 -6.03
C GLY A 117 -34.53 -3.76 -4.94
N LEU A 118 -33.98 -4.95 -4.66
CA LEU A 118 -32.79 -5.11 -3.81
C LEU A 118 -31.60 -4.35 -4.39
N VAL A 119 -31.31 -4.50 -5.69
CA VAL A 119 -30.20 -3.78 -6.35
C VAL A 119 -30.44 -2.28 -6.35
N SER A 120 -31.67 -1.85 -6.67
CA SER A 120 -32.07 -0.44 -6.61
C SER A 120 -31.87 0.15 -5.22
N MET A 121 -32.23 -0.60 -4.18
CA MET A 121 -32.02 -0.23 -2.79
C MET A 121 -30.54 -0.19 -2.44
N ALA A 122 -29.77 -1.22 -2.78
CA ALA A 122 -28.36 -1.32 -2.44
C ALA A 122 -27.52 -0.21 -3.09
N TRP A 123 -27.79 0.14 -4.35
CA TRP A 123 -27.14 1.26 -5.05
C TRP A 123 -27.74 2.63 -4.73
N ASN A 124 -28.82 2.68 -3.95
CA ASN A 124 -29.53 3.91 -3.59
C ASN A 124 -29.97 4.72 -4.82
N LEU A 125 -30.60 4.07 -5.80
CA LEU A 125 -30.97 4.70 -7.08
C LEU A 125 -32.01 5.82 -6.93
N GLY A 126 -32.69 5.93 -5.80
CA GLY A 126 -33.78 6.89 -5.61
C GLY A 126 -35.03 6.56 -6.44
N THR A 127 -35.08 5.37 -7.05
CA THR A 127 -36.17 4.86 -7.88
C THR A 127 -36.16 3.34 -7.86
N ASN A 128 -37.24 2.71 -8.29
CA ASN A 128 -37.32 1.28 -8.49
C ASN A 128 -37.06 0.93 -9.96
N ALA A 129 -35.85 0.48 -10.28
CA ALA A 129 -35.51 -0.09 -11.58
C ALA A 129 -36.11 -1.49 -11.74
N TRP A 130 -36.14 -2.03 -12.95
CA TRP A 130 -36.47 -3.43 -13.21
C TRP A 130 -35.30 -4.08 -13.97
N THR A 131 -35.20 -5.40 -14.01
CA THR A 131 -34.04 -6.10 -14.58
C THR A 131 -33.80 -5.74 -16.06
N GLY A 132 -34.84 -5.35 -16.79
CA GLY A 132 -34.72 -4.91 -18.19
C GLY A 132 -34.14 -3.50 -18.39
N ASN A 133 -33.91 -2.70 -17.33
CA ASN A 133 -33.28 -1.38 -17.45
C ASN A 133 -32.16 -1.10 -16.45
N LEU A 134 -31.80 -2.06 -15.59
CA LEU A 134 -30.73 -1.90 -14.61
C LEU A 134 -29.36 -1.64 -15.26
N ASP A 135 -29.15 -2.14 -16.47
CA ASP A 135 -27.99 -1.88 -17.32
C ASP A 135 -27.80 -0.38 -17.61
N THR A 136 -28.89 0.40 -17.70
CA THR A 136 -28.80 1.85 -17.94
C THR A 136 -28.13 2.62 -16.79
N TYR A 137 -28.10 2.07 -15.57
CA TYR A 137 -27.46 2.64 -14.39
C TYR A 137 -25.99 2.22 -14.24
N ALA A 138 -25.51 1.30 -15.07
CA ALA A 138 -24.23 0.64 -14.89
C ALA A 138 -23.41 0.59 -16.19
N ASN A 139 -22.12 0.30 -16.06
CA ASN A 139 -21.22 0.01 -17.17
C ASN A 139 -20.97 -1.50 -17.21
N ARG A 140 -21.01 -2.11 -18.39
CA ARG A 140 -20.66 -3.52 -18.56
C ARG A 140 -19.18 -3.74 -18.23
N ILE A 141 -18.87 -4.81 -17.50
CA ILE A 141 -17.49 -5.19 -17.14
C ILE A 141 -17.22 -6.66 -17.50
N SER A 142 -15.95 -7.06 -17.49
CA SER A 142 -15.53 -8.46 -17.64
C SER A 142 -15.61 -9.23 -16.31
N LYS A 143 -15.53 -10.56 -16.38
CA LYS A 143 -15.50 -11.45 -15.19
C LYS A 143 -14.35 -11.09 -14.25
N SER A 144 -13.16 -10.86 -14.78
CA SER A 144 -11.95 -10.55 -14.00
C SER A 144 -12.03 -9.20 -13.30
N GLU A 145 -12.91 -8.32 -13.76
CA GLU A 145 -13.12 -7.00 -13.15
C GLU A 145 -14.14 -7.02 -12.01
N LEU A 146 -14.88 -8.11 -11.79
CA LEU A 146 -15.88 -8.20 -10.73
C LEU A 146 -15.29 -7.87 -9.36
N ARG A 147 -15.92 -6.91 -8.70
CA ARG A 147 -15.59 -6.43 -7.36
C ARG A 147 -16.86 -6.30 -6.54
N LYS A 148 -16.71 -6.29 -5.22
CA LYS A 148 -17.82 -6.11 -4.27
C LYS A 148 -18.73 -4.94 -4.68
N GLY A 149 -20.04 -5.17 -4.70
CA GLY A 149 -21.07 -4.18 -5.06
C GLY A 149 -21.40 -4.10 -6.56
N ASP A 150 -20.67 -4.80 -7.43
CA ASP A 150 -21.05 -5.00 -8.84
C ASP A 150 -22.25 -5.99 -8.92
N MET A 151 -22.96 -6.03 -10.05
CA MET A 151 -24.08 -6.97 -10.26
C MET A 151 -23.78 -7.98 -11.38
N LEU A 152 -24.42 -9.14 -11.31
CA LEU A 152 -24.62 -10.03 -12.46
C LEU A 152 -26.08 -9.93 -12.91
N LEU A 153 -26.29 -9.51 -14.16
CA LEU A 153 -27.60 -9.21 -14.72
C LEU A 153 -27.97 -10.20 -15.82
N PHE A 154 -29.15 -10.80 -15.74
CA PHE A 154 -29.74 -11.60 -16.81
C PHE A 154 -31.15 -11.09 -17.14
N HIS A 155 -31.33 -10.62 -18.37
CA HIS A 155 -32.63 -10.22 -18.89
C HIS A 155 -33.09 -11.18 -19.98
N ASN A 156 -34.23 -11.83 -19.78
CA ASN A 156 -34.85 -12.72 -20.75
C ASN A 156 -35.93 -11.99 -21.54
N ALA A 157 -35.63 -11.58 -22.77
CA ALA A 157 -36.58 -10.86 -23.62
C ALA A 157 -37.87 -11.65 -23.95
N ALA A 158 -37.81 -12.99 -23.95
CA ALA A 158 -38.97 -13.85 -24.21
C ALA A 158 -39.87 -14.04 -22.97
N ASN A 159 -39.32 -13.84 -21.77
CA ASN A 159 -40.08 -13.84 -20.52
C ASN A 159 -39.53 -12.74 -19.59
N PRO A 160 -39.78 -11.46 -19.94
CA PRO A 160 -39.08 -10.35 -19.29
C PRO A 160 -39.54 -10.14 -17.85
N VAL A 161 -40.75 -10.59 -17.49
CA VAL A 161 -41.31 -10.44 -16.14
C VAL A 161 -40.84 -11.59 -15.24
N SER A 162 -40.96 -12.84 -15.67
CA SER A 162 -40.73 -13.99 -14.78
C SER A 162 -39.41 -14.73 -15.03
N GLY A 163 -38.78 -14.49 -16.17
CA GLY A 163 -37.55 -15.18 -16.60
C GLY A 163 -36.28 -14.35 -16.49
N SER A 164 -36.34 -13.15 -15.88
CA SER A 164 -35.17 -12.28 -15.68
C SER A 164 -34.73 -12.30 -14.22
N HIS A 165 -33.45 -12.06 -13.96
CA HIS A 165 -32.94 -12.01 -12.60
C HIS A 165 -31.64 -11.20 -12.47
N VAL A 166 -31.37 -10.75 -11.25
CA VAL A 166 -30.16 -10.00 -10.91
C VAL A 166 -29.66 -10.37 -9.52
N VAL A 167 -28.33 -10.37 -9.37
CA VAL A 167 -27.62 -10.68 -8.13
C VAL A 167 -26.52 -9.66 -7.88
N LEU A 168 -26.31 -9.25 -6.63
CA LEU A 168 -25.14 -8.47 -6.23
C LEU A 168 -23.97 -9.39 -5.91
N PHE A 169 -22.80 -9.06 -6.44
CA PHE A 169 -21.54 -9.73 -6.16
C PHE A 169 -20.91 -9.15 -4.89
N GLU A 170 -20.59 -10.00 -3.90
CA GLU A 170 -19.84 -9.60 -2.70
C GLU A 170 -18.36 -9.98 -2.80
N SER A 171 -18.04 -11.23 -3.10
CA SER A 171 -16.65 -11.69 -3.24
C SER A 171 -16.55 -13.02 -3.97
N TRP A 172 -15.41 -13.33 -4.60
CA TRP A 172 -15.09 -14.70 -4.98
C TRP A 172 -14.93 -15.57 -3.73
N THR A 173 -15.22 -16.88 -3.84
CA THR A 173 -14.95 -17.83 -2.74
C THR A 173 -13.46 -18.13 -2.59
N ASP A 174 -12.72 -18.03 -3.68
CA ASP A 174 -11.29 -18.32 -3.80
C ASP A 174 -10.75 -17.79 -5.15
N SER A 175 -9.46 -17.99 -5.41
CA SER A 175 -8.78 -17.53 -6.61
C SER A 175 -9.16 -18.26 -7.91
N SER A 176 -9.88 -19.40 -7.85
CA SER A 176 -10.34 -20.11 -9.05
C SER A 176 -11.46 -19.37 -9.78
N MET A 177 -12.13 -18.41 -9.10
CA MET A 177 -13.25 -17.64 -9.62
C MET A 177 -14.37 -18.53 -10.20
N THR A 178 -14.60 -19.71 -9.62
CA THR A 178 -15.65 -20.66 -10.04
C THR A 178 -16.97 -20.47 -9.30
N SER A 179 -16.93 -19.90 -8.09
CA SER A 179 -18.10 -19.50 -7.32
C SER A 179 -17.87 -18.21 -6.55
N TYR A 180 -18.93 -17.51 -6.20
CA TYR A 180 -18.89 -16.24 -5.48
C TYR A 180 -19.92 -16.20 -4.36
N ILE A 181 -19.70 -15.37 -3.35
CA ILE A 181 -20.71 -14.96 -2.40
C ILE A 181 -21.57 -13.88 -3.08
N GLY A 182 -22.85 -14.18 -3.26
CA GLY A 182 -23.83 -13.24 -3.82
C GLY A 182 -24.94 -12.89 -2.83
N ILE A 183 -25.53 -11.71 -3.02
CA ILE A 183 -26.71 -11.24 -2.30
C ILE A 183 -27.85 -11.03 -3.30
N GLU A 184 -29.00 -11.66 -3.06
CA GLU A 184 -30.15 -11.59 -3.95
C GLU A 184 -31.47 -11.63 -3.18
N GLN A 185 -32.48 -10.96 -3.74
CA GLN A 185 -33.86 -11.08 -3.30
C GLN A 185 -34.52 -12.12 -4.19
N THR A 186 -34.77 -13.29 -3.62
CA THR A 186 -35.36 -14.47 -4.27
C THR A 186 -36.34 -15.12 -3.31
N PRO A 187 -37.40 -15.82 -3.74
CA PRO A 187 -38.27 -16.52 -2.81
C PRO A 187 -37.49 -17.50 -1.91
N PRO A 188 -37.82 -17.58 -0.60
CA PRO A 188 -38.87 -16.84 0.09
C PRO A 188 -38.49 -15.43 0.56
N HIS A 189 -37.20 -15.10 0.67
CA HIS A 189 -36.71 -13.81 1.18
C HIS A 189 -35.28 -13.46 0.71
N ALA A 190 -34.82 -12.23 0.97
CA ALA A 190 -33.42 -11.84 0.77
C ALA A 190 -32.44 -12.86 1.36
N VAL A 191 -31.43 -13.24 0.59
CA VAL A 191 -30.44 -14.24 0.99
C VAL A 191 -29.04 -13.82 0.57
N ARG A 192 -28.06 -14.13 1.41
CA ARG A 192 -26.63 -14.12 1.09
C ARG A 192 -26.16 -15.57 1.02
N ARG A 193 -25.63 -16.01 -0.12
CA ARG A 193 -25.22 -17.41 -0.33
C ARG A 193 -24.09 -17.55 -1.34
N VAL A 194 -23.47 -18.73 -1.36
CA VAL A 194 -22.52 -19.14 -2.40
C VAL A 194 -23.28 -19.48 -3.68
N ILE A 195 -22.83 -18.94 -4.82
CA ILE A 195 -23.46 -19.07 -6.14
C ILE A 195 -22.39 -19.49 -7.15
N PRO A 196 -22.62 -20.53 -7.97
CA PRO A 196 -21.70 -20.89 -9.05
C PRO A 196 -21.67 -19.78 -10.11
N TYR A 197 -20.50 -19.51 -10.67
CA TYR A 197 -20.39 -18.50 -11.72
C TYR A 197 -20.89 -19.03 -13.07
N SER A 198 -21.73 -18.29 -13.81
CA SER A 198 -22.26 -16.96 -13.48
C SER A 198 -23.53 -17.01 -12.61
N TYR A 199 -24.31 -18.10 -12.72
CA TYR A 199 -25.46 -18.40 -11.86
C TYR A 199 -25.85 -19.89 -11.96
N PHE A 200 -26.76 -20.38 -11.10
CA PHE A 200 -27.22 -21.79 -11.08
C PHE A 200 -27.85 -22.27 -12.41
N SER A 201 -28.63 -21.41 -13.05
CA SER A 201 -29.27 -21.63 -14.35
C SER A 201 -28.94 -20.47 -15.30
N ASN A 202 -29.05 -20.70 -16.62
CA ASN A 202 -28.75 -19.69 -17.64
C ASN A 202 -27.33 -19.08 -17.52
N ALA A 203 -26.35 -19.86 -17.07
CA ALA A 203 -25.00 -19.38 -16.75
C ALA A 203 -24.26 -18.70 -17.94
N GLY A 204 -24.65 -18.99 -19.19
CA GLY A 204 -24.10 -18.27 -20.36
C GLY A 204 -24.63 -16.84 -20.54
N SER A 205 -25.67 -16.45 -19.80
CA SER A 205 -26.47 -15.26 -20.08
C SER A 205 -26.40 -14.16 -19.03
N TYR A 206 -25.80 -14.43 -17.85
CA TYR A 206 -25.55 -13.37 -16.87
C TYR A 206 -24.31 -12.59 -17.25
N VAL A 207 -24.47 -11.27 -17.32
CA VAL A 207 -23.42 -10.34 -17.70
C VAL A 207 -23.03 -9.47 -16.49
N PRO A 208 -21.73 -9.30 -16.19
CA PRO A 208 -21.28 -8.40 -15.12
C PRO A 208 -21.47 -6.92 -15.45
N TYR A 209 -21.92 -6.14 -14.47
CA TYR A 209 -22.07 -4.69 -14.57
C TYR A 209 -21.62 -3.96 -13.29
N ARG A 210 -20.99 -2.80 -13.46
CA ARG A 210 -20.57 -1.89 -12.40
C ARG A 210 -21.44 -0.64 -12.37
N TYR A 211 -22.06 -0.33 -11.24
CA TYR A 211 -22.85 0.89 -11.07
C TYR A 211 -22.04 2.16 -11.40
N LYS A 212 -22.63 3.08 -12.17
CA LYS A 212 -21.93 4.29 -12.68
C LYS A 212 -21.42 5.21 -11.58
N ASN A 213 -22.12 5.28 -10.44
CA ASN A 213 -21.74 6.14 -9.31
C ASN A 213 -21.12 5.35 -8.15
N ILE A 214 -20.63 4.13 -8.39
CA ILE A 214 -19.87 3.42 -7.36
C ILE A 214 -18.47 4.04 -7.24
N VAL A 215 -18.07 4.35 -6.02
CA VAL A 215 -16.70 4.75 -5.70
C VAL A 215 -16.05 3.66 -4.85
N GLU A 216 -14.73 3.58 -4.92
CA GLU A 216 -13.98 2.68 -4.05
C GLU A 216 -14.14 3.12 -2.59
N ASP A 217 -14.08 2.17 -1.66
CA ASP A 217 -14.04 2.55 -0.24
C ASP A 217 -12.78 3.36 0.00
N GLN A 218 -12.92 4.49 0.67
CA GLN A 218 -11.78 5.15 1.26
C GLN A 218 -11.32 4.23 2.39
N VAL A 219 -10.21 3.50 2.18
CA VAL A 219 -9.36 3.18 3.32
C VAL A 219 -9.01 4.54 3.91
N ALA A 220 -9.23 4.75 5.22
CA ALA A 220 -8.77 5.98 5.85
C ALA A 220 -7.31 6.15 5.44
N ALA A 221 -7.01 7.20 4.68
CA ALA A 221 -5.64 7.43 4.25
C ALA A 221 -4.79 7.52 5.52
N PRO A 222 -3.58 6.93 5.54
CA PRO A 222 -2.65 7.12 6.64
C PRO A 222 -2.57 8.62 6.95
N SER A 223 -2.98 9.02 8.15
CA SER A 223 -3.01 10.42 8.60
C SER A 223 -2.14 10.66 9.82
N LYS A 224 -1.67 9.58 10.44
CA LYS A 224 -0.83 9.62 11.62
C LYS A 224 0.62 9.52 11.19
N VAL A 225 1.35 10.61 11.36
CA VAL A 225 2.79 10.64 11.15
C VAL A 225 3.48 10.40 12.48
N HIS A 226 4.47 9.53 12.46
CA HIS A 226 5.44 9.33 13.52
C HIS A 226 6.75 9.95 13.06
N LEU A 227 7.28 10.86 13.86
CA LEU A 227 8.51 11.60 13.55
C LEU A 227 9.53 11.32 14.64
N GLU A 228 10.62 10.68 14.26
CA GLU A 228 11.72 10.34 15.14
C GLU A 228 12.94 11.21 14.83
N VAL A 229 13.67 11.60 15.88
CA VAL A 229 14.96 12.27 15.77
C VAL A 229 16.02 11.62 16.65
N VAL A 230 17.28 11.77 16.26
CA VAL A 230 18.41 11.60 17.17
C VAL A 230 18.66 12.92 17.87
N GLY A 231 18.55 12.95 19.20
CA GLY A 231 18.84 14.12 20.02
C GLY A 231 20.35 14.37 20.17
N ALA A 232 20.71 15.52 20.72
CA ALA A 232 22.11 15.87 21.01
C ALA A 232 22.77 14.92 22.04
N ASP A 233 21.96 14.22 22.84
CA ASP A 233 22.35 13.16 23.77
C ASP A 233 22.65 11.82 23.07
N GLY A 234 22.39 11.72 21.77
CA GLY A 234 22.53 10.49 20.99
C GLY A 234 21.45 9.46 21.27
N ALA A 235 20.34 9.83 21.93
CA ALA A 235 19.16 9.01 22.10
C ALA A 235 18.14 9.27 20.99
N MET A 236 17.22 8.33 20.79
CA MET A 236 16.06 8.54 19.91
C MET A 236 14.94 9.24 20.67
N TRP A 237 14.30 10.21 20.01
CA TRP A 237 13.13 10.93 20.50
C TRP A 237 12.02 10.88 19.46
N ASN A 238 10.77 10.74 19.88
CA ASN A 238 9.61 10.67 19.00
C ASN A 238 8.58 11.76 19.33
N THR A 239 7.88 12.24 18.31
CA THR A 239 6.63 12.99 18.41
C THR A 239 5.67 12.52 17.31
N ASP A 240 4.37 12.64 17.56
CA ASP A 240 3.33 12.15 16.66
C ASP A 240 2.45 13.31 16.19
N GLY A 241 2.09 13.28 14.91
CA GLY A 241 1.14 14.20 14.28
C GLY A 241 -0.06 13.44 13.72
N ASP A 242 -1.27 13.95 13.90
CA ASP A 242 -2.48 13.48 13.24
C ASP A 242 -3.05 14.58 12.36
N TYR A 243 -2.81 14.46 11.05
CA TYR A 243 -3.27 15.42 10.05
C TYR A 243 -4.77 15.40 9.83
N ALA A 244 -5.46 14.30 10.18
CA ALA A 244 -6.92 14.26 10.14
C ALA A 244 -7.52 15.05 11.31
N ALA A 245 -6.86 15.03 12.48
CA ALA A 245 -7.25 15.83 13.65
C ALA A 245 -6.68 17.26 13.63
N GLY A 246 -5.67 17.53 12.80
CA GLY A 246 -4.97 18.82 12.75
C GLY A 246 -4.15 19.10 14.01
N ALA A 247 -3.59 18.07 14.65
CA ALA A 247 -2.91 18.18 15.93
C ALA A 247 -1.63 17.37 16.01
N TRP A 248 -0.68 17.83 16.82
CA TRP A 248 0.52 17.10 17.23
C TRP A 248 0.42 16.77 18.72
N SER A 249 1.18 15.76 19.18
CA SER A 249 1.25 15.41 20.61
C SER A 249 1.75 16.59 21.47
N GLY A 250 2.51 17.52 20.88
CA GLY A 250 2.96 18.75 21.51
C GLY A 250 4.27 18.63 22.30
N SER A 251 4.81 17.42 22.43
CA SER A 251 6.06 17.14 23.14
C SER A 251 6.87 16.03 22.47
N TRP A 252 8.17 16.01 22.76
CA TRP A 252 9.08 14.94 22.36
C TRP A 252 9.25 13.94 23.51
N THR A 253 9.12 12.65 23.19
CA THR A 253 9.29 11.56 24.14
C THR A 253 10.59 10.82 23.85
N SER A 254 11.49 10.71 24.83
CA SER A 254 12.71 9.92 24.67
C SER A 254 12.38 8.42 24.65
N LEU A 255 12.95 7.70 23.69
CA LEU A 255 12.83 6.26 23.52
C LEU A 255 14.15 5.53 23.81
N GLY A 256 15.11 6.26 24.39
CA GLY A 256 16.41 5.74 24.78
C GLY A 256 17.35 5.45 23.61
N GLY A 257 18.35 4.60 23.88
CA GLY A 257 19.54 4.48 23.03
C GLY A 257 20.64 5.46 23.45
N SER A 258 21.84 5.23 22.92
CA SER A 258 22.99 6.11 23.17
C SER A 258 23.94 6.08 21.98
N GLY A 259 24.51 7.25 21.65
CA GLY A 259 25.46 7.37 20.54
C GLY A 259 24.89 7.02 19.16
N LEU A 260 23.57 7.13 18.99
CA LEU A 260 22.94 7.02 17.67
C LEU A 260 23.37 8.19 16.78
N LYS A 261 23.45 7.96 15.47
CA LYS A 261 23.99 8.94 14.49
C LYS A 261 23.05 9.21 13.33
N ALA A 262 22.25 8.22 12.94
CA ALA A 262 21.33 8.31 11.81
C ALA A 262 20.13 7.38 12.06
N LEU A 263 19.00 7.71 11.43
CA LEU A 263 17.75 6.94 11.52
C LEU A 263 17.14 6.76 10.13
N THR A 264 16.41 5.68 9.96
CA THR A 264 15.39 5.51 8.92
C THR A 264 14.25 4.67 9.49
N SER A 265 13.04 4.85 9.00
CA SER A 265 11.86 4.14 9.49
C SER A 265 10.99 3.68 8.34
N VAL A 266 10.38 2.52 8.49
CA VAL A 266 9.38 1.98 7.55
C VAL A 266 8.26 1.31 8.33
N VAL A 267 7.12 1.11 7.69
CA VAL A 267 5.97 0.44 8.30
C VAL A 267 5.68 -0.86 7.57
N THR A 268 5.54 -1.96 8.32
CA THR A 268 4.90 -3.18 7.85
C THR A 268 3.65 -3.43 8.68
N ASP A 269 2.51 -3.64 8.02
CA ASP A 269 1.19 -3.74 8.65
C ASP A 269 0.90 -2.56 9.63
N ASP A 270 0.85 -2.84 10.93
CA ASP A 270 0.64 -1.86 12.01
C ASP A 270 1.93 -1.59 12.84
N THR A 271 3.09 -2.04 12.36
CA THR A 271 4.37 -1.91 13.08
C THR A 271 5.32 -1.01 12.32
N MET A 272 5.77 0.05 12.97
CA MET A 272 6.90 0.83 12.49
C MET A 272 8.20 0.17 12.95
N HIS A 273 9.12 -0.02 12.02
CA HIS A 273 10.48 -0.48 12.26
C HIS A 273 11.40 0.72 12.11
N VAL A 274 12.08 1.09 13.19
CA VAL A 274 13.10 2.13 13.16
C VAL A 274 14.47 1.47 13.14
N PHE A 275 15.27 1.84 12.16
CA PHE A 275 16.66 1.43 12.04
C PHE A 275 17.58 2.60 12.40
N ALA A 276 18.66 2.30 13.11
CA ALA A 276 19.61 3.31 13.57
C ALA A 276 21.06 2.87 13.36
N ILE A 277 21.93 3.85 13.09
CA ILE A 277 23.37 3.66 13.12
C ILE A 277 23.90 4.07 14.50
N GLY A 278 24.58 3.15 15.19
CA GLY A 278 25.26 3.40 16.45
C GLY A 278 26.65 4.02 16.30
N SER A 279 27.34 4.22 17.43
CA SER A 279 28.60 4.97 17.47
C SER A 279 29.75 4.36 16.65
N THR A 280 29.77 3.04 16.50
CA THR A 280 30.78 2.29 15.72
C THR A 280 30.37 2.04 14.27
N GLY A 281 29.20 2.52 13.84
CA GLY A 281 28.65 2.20 12.52
C GLY A 281 27.92 0.85 12.47
N ARG A 282 27.62 0.24 13.64
CA ARG A 282 26.69 -0.90 13.73
C ARG A 282 25.26 -0.47 13.52
N VAL A 283 24.44 -1.37 12.98
CA VAL A 283 23.05 -1.10 12.62
C VAL A 283 22.11 -1.82 13.58
N TYR A 284 21.14 -1.10 14.12
CA TYR A 284 20.19 -1.60 15.09
C TYR A 284 18.75 -1.37 14.62
N THR A 285 17.82 -2.16 15.13
CA THR A 285 16.37 -2.03 14.92
C THR A 285 15.64 -1.89 16.25
N LYS A 286 14.55 -1.12 16.25
CA LYS A 286 13.58 -1.00 17.34
C LYS A 286 12.20 -0.80 16.74
N ASP A 287 11.20 -1.48 17.29
CA ASP A 287 9.87 -1.54 16.70
C ASP A 287 8.84 -0.81 17.55
N ALA A 288 7.85 -0.19 16.90
CA ALA A 288 6.65 0.36 17.53
C ALA A 288 5.42 -0.31 16.93
N ASN A 289 4.71 -1.10 17.73
CA ASN A 289 3.47 -1.76 17.32
C ASN A 289 2.27 -0.89 17.71
N TYR A 290 1.62 -0.28 16.73
CA TYR A 290 0.46 0.59 16.94
C TYR A 290 -0.85 -0.20 17.14
N GLY A 291 -0.84 -1.50 16.87
CA GLY A 291 -1.91 -2.41 17.27
C GLY A 291 -1.98 -2.61 18.79
N THR A 292 -0.84 -2.63 19.47
CA THR A 292 -0.75 -2.78 20.93
C THR A 292 -0.42 -1.48 21.66
N GLY A 293 0.05 -0.45 20.94
CA GLY A 293 0.53 0.81 21.50
C GLY A 293 1.86 0.68 22.23
N GLN A 294 2.70 -0.29 21.84
CA GLN A 294 3.94 -0.61 22.56
C GLN A 294 5.17 -0.51 21.66
N TRP A 295 6.23 0.08 22.22
CA TRP A 295 7.58 -0.05 21.70
C TRP A 295 8.19 -1.37 22.16
N SER A 296 9.05 -1.95 21.32
CA SER A 296 9.92 -3.05 21.72
C SER A 296 10.88 -2.61 22.83
N GLY A 297 11.51 -3.58 23.49
CA GLY A 297 12.55 -3.37 24.49
C GLY A 297 13.82 -2.74 23.90
N ASP A 298 15.00 -3.08 24.41
CA ASP A 298 16.26 -2.47 23.95
C ASP A 298 16.49 -2.62 22.43
N TRP A 299 17.34 -1.75 21.89
CA TRP A 299 17.80 -1.82 20.50
C TRP A 299 18.41 -3.19 20.20
N VAL A 300 17.97 -3.82 19.11
CA VAL A 300 18.48 -5.13 18.67
C VAL A 300 19.35 -4.94 17.45
N GLU A 301 20.53 -5.54 17.43
CA GLU A 301 21.42 -5.45 16.25
C GLU A 301 20.78 -6.14 15.04
N VAL A 302 20.81 -5.48 13.88
CA VAL A 302 20.45 -6.11 12.61
C VAL A 302 21.50 -7.17 12.29
N PRO A 303 21.11 -8.45 12.05
CA PRO A 303 22.07 -9.52 11.84
C PRO A 303 23.09 -9.27 10.73
N GLY A 304 24.24 -9.94 10.83
CA GLY A 304 25.35 -9.83 9.88
C GLY A 304 26.51 -8.96 10.34
N GLY A 305 26.42 -8.32 11.51
CA GLY A 305 27.55 -7.70 12.20
C GLY A 305 28.21 -6.56 11.43
N PHE A 306 27.44 -5.78 10.68
CA PHE A 306 27.95 -4.66 9.89
C PHE A 306 28.61 -3.62 10.80
N GLU A 307 29.73 -3.06 10.37
CA GLU A 307 30.42 -1.96 11.07
C GLU A 307 30.82 -0.86 10.08
N GLY A 308 31.00 0.36 10.58
CA GLY A 308 31.40 1.48 9.74
C GLY A 308 30.31 2.03 8.81
N ALA A 309 29.03 1.72 9.06
CA ALA A 309 27.94 2.41 8.36
C ALA A 309 27.95 3.92 8.68
N SER A 310 27.68 4.74 7.67
CA SER A 310 27.67 6.22 7.78
C SER A 310 26.34 6.87 7.38
N ALA A 311 25.54 6.18 6.57
CA ALA A 311 24.18 6.57 6.20
C ALA A 311 23.35 5.30 5.99
N LEU A 312 22.03 5.39 6.12
CA LEU A 312 21.10 4.28 5.90
C LEU A 312 19.78 4.76 5.31
N THR A 313 19.08 3.85 4.65
CA THR A 313 17.70 4.01 4.20
C THR A 313 17.01 2.65 4.23
N ALA A 314 15.68 2.65 4.34
CA ALA A 314 14.90 1.43 4.23
C ALA A 314 13.64 1.66 3.39
N SER A 315 13.21 0.61 2.70
CA SER A 315 11.92 0.59 2.00
C SER A 315 11.25 -0.78 2.15
N VAL A 316 9.95 -0.87 1.82
CA VAL A 316 9.15 -2.07 2.03
C VAL A 316 8.51 -2.56 0.74
N THR A 317 8.63 -3.86 0.47
CA THR A 317 7.86 -4.58 -0.55
C THR A 317 7.11 -5.73 0.11
N GLY A 318 5.78 -5.60 0.28
CA GLY A 318 4.99 -6.58 1.01
C GLY A 318 5.39 -6.64 2.49
N SER A 319 5.82 -7.80 2.98
CA SER A 319 6.34 -7.99 4.35
C SER A 319 7.86 -7.82 4.48
N LYS A 320 8.54 -7.52 3.37
CA LYS A 320 10.00 -7.44 3.31
C LYS A 320 10.47 -6.01 3.45
N VAL A 321 11.32 -5.78 4.43
CA VAL A 321 12.14 -4.59 4.55
C VAL A 321 13.43 -4.82 3.76
N HIS A 322 13.75 -3.86 2.90
CA HIS A 322 15.04 -3.72 2.24
C HIS A 322 15.80 -2.61 2.96
N LEU A 323 16.96 -2.94 3.54
CA LEU A 323 17.77 -2.01 4.33
C LEU A 323 19.11 -1.80 3.64
N GLU A 324 19.36 -0.56 3.24
CA GLU A 324 20.61 -0.15 2.59
C GLU A 324 21.44 0.75 3.51
N VAL A 325 22.76 0.60 3.45
CA VAL A 325 23.72 1.45 4.16
C VAL A 325 24.87 1.89 3.26
N VAL A 326 25.50 3.00 3.61
CA VAL A 326 26.81 3.39 3.08
C VAL A 326 27.89 2.88 4.02
N GLY A 327 28.74 1.97 3.52
CA GLY A 327 29.87 1.42 4.27
C GLY A 327 31.05 2.39 4.36
N ALA A 328 32.05 2.04 5.17
CA ALA A 328 33.28 2.82 5.32
C ALA A 328 34.12 2.89 4.02
N ASP A 329 33.88 1.97 3.08
CA ASP A 329 34.42 1.96 1.73
C ASP A 329 33.72 2.97 0.78
N GLY A 330 32.65 3.61 1.24
CA GLY A 330 31.83 4.53 0.46
C GLY A 330 30.95 3.82 -0.57
N ALA A 331 30.81 2.49 -0.50
CA ALA A 331 29.90 1.71 -1.33
C ALA A 331 28.55 1.51 -0.62
N MET A 332 27.52 1.17 -1.39
CA MET A 332 26.23 0.77 -0.85
C MET A 332 26.24 -0.71 -0.50
N TRP A 333 25.69 -1.06 0.65
CA TRP A 333 25.47 -2.43 1.11
C TRP A 333 24.00 -2.63 1.45
N ASN A 334 23.48 -3.84 1.24
CA ASN A 334 22.08 -4.18 1.48
C ASN A 334 21.95 -5.45 2.33
N THR A 335 20.90 -5.49 3.15
CA THR A 335 20.37 -6.69 3.79
C THR A 335 18.84 -6.63 3.78
N ASP A 336 18.18 -7.79 3.85
CA ASP A 336 16.72 -7.90 3.78
C ASP A 336 16.18 -8.57 5.04
N GLY A 337 15.05 -8.06 5.54
CA GLY A 337 14.29 -8.65 6.64
C GLY A 337 12.87 -8.98 6.21
N ASP A 338 12.42 -10.23 6.39
CA ASP A 338 11.04 -10.64 6.12
C ASP A 338 10.29 -10.84 7.45
N TYR A 339 9.41 -9.90 7.78
CA TYR A 339 8.68 -9.90 9.05
C TYR A 339 7.51 -10.89 9.07
N ALA A 340 7.06 -11.39 7.90
CA ALA A 340 6.08 -12.48 7.84
C ALA A 340 6.75 -13.85 7.95
N ALA A 341 7.94 -14.02 7.35
CA ALA A 341 8.71 -15.26 7.43
C ALA A 341 9.59 -15.36 8.69
N GLY A 342 9.76 -14.26 9.43
CA GLY A 342 10.37 -14.21 10.75
C GLY A 342 11.90 -14.17 10.75
N GLY A 343 12.55 -13.56 9.75
CA GLY A 343 14.01 -13.56 9.71
C GLY A 343 14.66 -12.55 8.76
N TRP A 344 15.88 -12.17 9.12
CA TRP A 344 16.81 -11.45 8.26
C TRP A 344 17.61 -12.41 7.39
N SER A 345 18.12 -11.92 6.25
CA SER A 345 19.03 -12.69 5.38
C SER A 345 20.31 -13.13 6.10
N GLY A 346 20.66 -12.47 7.20
CA GLY A 346 21.81 -12.81 8.05
C GLY A 346 23.16 -12.35 7.53
N SER A 347 23.21 -11.68 6.37
CA SER A 347 24.43 -11.15 5.76
C SER A 347 24.18 -9.85 5.02
N TRP A 348 25.27 -9.10 4.79
CA TRP A 348 25.26 -7.85 4.03
C TRP A 348 25.93 -8.07 2.68
N THR A 349 25.28 -7.59 1.62
CA THR A 349 25.76 -7.71 0.24
C THR A 349 26.16 -6.33 -0.28
N SER A 350 27.40 -6.19 -0.74
CA SER A 350 27.82 -4.95 -1.41
C SER A 350 27.17 -4.84 -2.79
N LEU A 351 26.58 -3.69 -3.07
CA LEU A 351 25.94 -3.33 -4.33
C LEU A 351 26.78 -2.31 -5.13
N GLY A 352 28.01 -2.06 -4.68
CA GLY A 352 28.98 -1.17 -5.31
C GLY A 352 28.64 0.31 -5.15
N GLY A 353 29.25 1.13 -6.02
CA GLY A 353 29.36 2.58 -5.82
C GLY A 353 30.67 2.96 -5.12
N SER A 354 30.96 4.26 -5.07
CA SER A 354 32.16 4.78 -4.44
C SER A 354 31.93 6.21 -3.97
N GLY A 355 32.34 6.51 -2.74
CA GLY A 355 32.24 7.86 -2.19
C GLY A 355 30.79 8.36 -2.06
N LEU A 356 29.85 7.44 -1.82
CA LEU A 356 28.48 7.77 -1.45
C LEU A 356 28.47 8.40 -0.05
N LYS A 357 27.53 9.31 0.20
CA LYS A 357 27.46 10.11 1.45
C LYS A 357 26.12 10.05 2.17
N ALA A 358 25.04 9.85 1.42
CA ALA A 358 23.68 9.79 1.94
C ALA A 358 22.83 8.92 1.01
N LEU A 359 21.77 8.32 1.56
CA LEU A 359 20.84 7.46 0.83
C LEU A 359 19.40 7.84 1.18
N THR A 360 18.49 7.57 0.24
CA THR A 360 17.04 7.44 0.50
C THR A 360 16.48 6.43 -0.50
N SER A 361 15.46 5.66 -0.13
CA SER A 361 14.86 4.65 -0.98
C SER A 361 13.34 4.66 -0.89
N VAL A 362 12.71 4.41 -2.03
CA VAL A 362 11.24 4.34 -2.18
C VAL A 362 10.88 3.22 -3.15
N VAL A 363 9.65 2.72 -3.08
CA VAL A 363 9.16 1.67 -3.97
C VAL A 363 8.07 2.22 -4.89
N THR A 364 8.20 1.99 -6.20
CA THR A 364 7.10 2.14 -7.15
C THR A 364 6.79 0.79 -7.79
N GLY A 365 5.53 0.36 -7.72
CA GLY A 365 5.13 -0.98 -8.16
C GLY A 365 5.90 -2.07 -7.40
N ASN A 366 6.77 -2.80 -8.11
CA ASN A 366 7.63 -3.85 -7.56
C ASN A 366 9.13 -3.54 -7.78
N THR A 367 9.47 -2.26 -7.86
CA THR A 367 10.84 -1.78 -8.02
C THR A 367 11.17 -0.82 -6.90
N MET A 368 12.25 -1.11 -6.16
CA MET A 368 12.84 -0.14 -5.24
C MET A 368 13.78 0.76 -6.02
N HIS A 369 13.66 2.05 -5.81
CA HIS A 369 14.56 3.09 -6.29
C HIS A 369 15.40 3.56 -5.12
N VAL A 370 16.72 3.39 -5.20
CA VAL A 370 17.65 3.97 -4.22
C VAL A 370 18.26 5.22 -4.84
N TYR A 371 18.18 6.33 -4.14
CA TYR A 371 18.85 7.57 -4.47
C TYR A 371 20.03 7.79 -3.54
N ALA A 372 21.12 8.32 -4.07
CA ALA A 372 22.33 8.57 -3.31
C ALA A 372 22.97 9.91 -3.67
N ILE A 373 23.59 10.54 -2.68
CA ILE A 373 24.52 11.64 -2.91
C ILE A 373 25.93 11.06 -3.06
N GLY A 374 26.57 11.30 -4.19
CA GLY A 374 27.95 10.92 -4.45
C GLY A 374 28.97 11.99 -4.06
N SER A 375 30.23 11.73 -4.42
CA SER A 375 31.30 12.72 -4.27
C SER A 375 31.02 13.97 -5.10
N GLY A 376 31.26 15.16 -4.54
CA GLY A 376 30.91 16.44 -5.15
C GLY A 376 29.44 16.87 -4.99
N GLY A 377 28.60 16.05 -4.34
CA GLY A 377 27.19 16.42 -4.09
C GLY A 377 26.26 16.20 -5.29
N ARG A 378 26.68 15.36 -6.26
CA ARG A 378 25.83 14.89 -7.37
C ARG A 378 24.85 13.83 -6.87
N VAL A 379 23.67 13.76 -7.49
CA VAL A 379 22.60 12.83 -7.09
C VAL A 379 22.46 11.70 -8.11
N PHE A 380 22.46 10.46 -7.63
CA PHE A 380 22.38 9.26 -8.45
C PHE A 380 21.20 8.38 -8.04
N THR A 381 20.76 7.52 -8.94
CA THR A 381 19.73 6.50 -8.72
C THR A 381 20.24 5.11 -9.12
N LYS A 382 19.77 4.09 -8.40
CA LYS A 382 20.01 2.68 -8.70
C LYS A 382 18.76 1.88 -8.32
N ASP A 383 18.26 1.10 -9.28
CA ASP A 383 16.99 0.38 -9.09
C ASP A 383 17.20 -1.11 -8.78
N ALA A 384 16.34 -1.66 -7.93
CA ALA A 384 16.16 -3.09 -7.71
C ALA A 384 14.77 -3.51 -8.19
N ASN A 385 14.70 -4.23 -9.31
CA ASN A 385 13.46 -4.75 -9.85
C ASN A 385 13.21 -6.17 -9.31
N TYR A 386 12.24 -6.30 -8.40
CA TYR A 386 11.92 -7.57 -7.75
C TYR A 386 11.09 -8.51 -8.62
N THR A 387 10.52 -8.03 -9.73
CA THR A 387 9.86 -8.90 -10.72
C THR A 387 10.91 -9.71 -11.49
N THR A 388 12.04 -9.09 -11.82
CA THR A 388 13.16 -9.78 -12.49
C THR A 388 14.22 -10.30 -11.52
N GLY A 389 14.20 -9.85 -10.27
CA GLY A 389 15.24 -10.15 -9.27
C GLY A 389 16.60 -9.54 -9.63
N GLN A 390 16.61 -8.38 -10.29
CA GLN A 390 17.83 -7.75 -10.81
C GLN A 390 17.99 -6.33 -10.29
N TRP A 391 19.23 -6.00 -9.95
CA TRP A 391 19.66 -4.63 -9.77
C TRP A 391 20.08 -4.02 -11.10
N SER A 392 19.95 -2.70 -11.22
CA SER A 392 20.57 -1.93 -12.29
C SER A 392 22.07 -2.19 -12.35
N ALA A 393 22.66 -2.24 -13.54
CA ALA A 393 24.07 -2.55 -13.73
C ALA A 393 25.01 -1.55 -13.03
N GLY A 394 24.61 -0.28 -12.92
CA GLY A 394 25.39 0.79 -12.30
C GLY A 394 24.50 1.84 -11.66
N TRP A 395 25.12 2.91 -11.16
CA TRP A 395 24.44 4.13 -10.74
C TRP A 395 24.20 5.02 -11.97
N ALA A 396 22.98 5.56 -12.11
CA ALA A 396 22.64 6.54 -13.12
C ALA A 396 22.48 7.91 -12.46
N GLU A 397 22.91 8.99 -13.11
CA GLU A 397 22.72 10.32 -12.55
C GLU A 397 21.24 10.76 -12.68
N VAL A 398 20.69 11.35 -11.61
CA VAL A 398 19.38 11.99 -11.67
C VAL A 398 19.48 13.28 -12.50
N PRO A 399 18.63 13.48 -13.52
CA PRO A 399 18.69 14.65 -14.39
C PRO A 399 18.62 16.00 -13.64
N GLY A 400 19.22 17.03 -14.24
CA GLY A 400 19.21 18.40 -13.70
C GLY A 400 20.51 18.87 -13.06
N ASN A 401 21.57 18.05 -13.06
CA ASN A 401 22.93 18.40 -12.64
C ASN A 401 23.01 19.02 -11.23
N ALA A 402 22.30 18.46 -10.24
CA ALA A 402 22.47 18.88 -8.85
C ALA A 402 23.94 18.79 -8.43
N GLU A 403 24.45 19.81 -7.75
CA GLU A 403 25.82 19.86 -7.25
C GLU A 403 25.82 20.37 -5.80
N GLY A 404 26.76 19.86 -4.99
CA GLY A 404 26.91 20.28 -3.61
C GLY A 404 25.75 19.88 -2.69
N ALA A 405 24.91 18.92 -3.08
CA ALA A 405 23.85 18.40 -2.22
C ALA A 405 24.44 17.74 -0.95
N THR A 406 23.79 17.94 0.20
CA THR A 406 24.26 17.44 1.50
C THR A 406 23.33 16.46 2.20
N ALA A 407 22.03 16.49 1.87
CA ALA A 407 21.03 15.57 2.37
C ALA A 407 19.96 15.36 1.30
N LEU A 408 19.24 14.24 1.37
CA LEU A 408 18.15 13.93 0.44
C LEU A 408 17.04 13.12 1.13
N THR A 409 15.84 13.20 0.60
CA THR A 409 14.72 12.32 0.93
C THR A 409 13.86 12.11 -0.31
N ALA A 410 13.10 11.00 -0.36
CA ALA A 410 12.17 10.74 -1.42
C ALA A 410 10.84 10.22 -0.87
N SER A 411 9.76 10.53 -1.59
CA SER A 411 8.40 10.07 -1.32
C SER A 411 7.69 9.72 -2.62
N VAL A 412 6.63 8.91 -2.55
CA VAL A 412 5.90 8.44 -3.73
C VAL A 412 4.43 8.85 -3.69
N THR A 413 3.93 9.40 -4.81
CA THR A 413 2.50 9.51 -5.09
C THR A 413 2.16 8.81 -6.42
N GLY A 414 1.39 7.72 -6.35
CA GLY A 414 1.09 6.92 -7.55
C GLY A 414 2.37 6.36 -8.20
N SER A 415 2.68 6.77 -9.43
CA SER A 415 3.90 6.41 -10.17
C SER A 415 5.03 7.43 -10.05
N LYS A 416 4.80 8.53 -9.32
CA LYS A 416 5.73 9.64 -9.21
C LYS A 416 6.55 9.53 -7.95
N VAL A 417 7.86 9.62 -8.11
CA VAL A 417 8.80 9.90 -7.04
C VAL A 417 8.98 11.42 -6.97
N HIS A 418 8.84 11.94 -5.77
CA HIS A 418 9.27 13.29 -5.39
C HIS A 418 10.61 13.13 -4.68
N LEU A 419 11.64 13.83 -5.15
CA LEU A 419 13.00 13.73 -4.64
C LEU A 419 13.46 15.12 -4.21
N GLU A 420 13.65 15.29 -2.91
CA GLU A 420 14.13 16.52 -2.32
C GLU A 420 15.59 16.41 -1.88
N ILE A 421 16.34 17.50 -2.03
CA ILE A 421 17.71 17.64 -1.52
C ILE A 421 17.86 18.91 -0.70
N VAL A 422 18.85 18.92 0.19
CA VAL A 422 19.45 20.16 0.69
C VAL A 422 20.59 20.53 -0.24
N GLY A 423 20.49 21.69 -0.89
CA GLY A 423 21.52 22.22 -1.78
C GLY A 423 22.69 22.85 -1.02
N ALA A 424 23.75 23.22 -1.75
CA ALA A 424 24.93 23.90 -1.18
C ALA A 424 24.61 25.25 -0.52
N ASP A 425 23.49 25.87 -0.90
CA ASP A 425 22.94 27.09 -0.32
C ASP A 425 22.19 26.85 1.02
N GLY A 426 22.04 25.58 1.42
CA GLY A 426 21.28 25.19 2.60
C GLY A 426 19.76 25.32 2.45
N ALA A 427 19.26 25.50 1.22
CA ALA A 427 17.84 25.51 0.89
C ALA A 427 17.39 24.12 0.42
N MET A 428 16.08 23.87 0.45
CA MET A 428 15.49 22.67 -0.12
C MET A 428 15.27 22.83 -1.62
N TRP A 429 15.59 21.80 -2.39
CA TRP A 429 15.34 21.72 -3.83
C TRP A 429 14.59 20.42 -4.16
N ASN A 430 13.67 20.45 -5.12
CA ASN A 430 12.86 19.31 -5.54
C ASN A 430 13.05 19.00 -7.03
N THR A 431 12.99 17.71 -7.37
CA THR A 431 12.75 17.21 -8.73
C THR A 431 11.81 16.00 -8.69
N ASP A 432 10.99 15.86 -9.72
CA ASP A 432 10.02 14.76 -9.83
C ASP A 432 10.42 13.76 -10.92
N GLY A 433 10.24 12.47 -10.64
CA GLY A 433 10.41 11.37 -11.61
C GLY A 433 9.11 10.58 -11.75
N ASP A 434 8.60 10.43 -12.98
CA ASP A 434 7.43 9.59 -13.26
C ASP A 434 7.86 8.31 -13.98
N TYR A 435 7.88 7.20 -13.24
CA TYR A 435 8.33 5.91 -13.75
C TYR A 435 7.31 5.23 -14.66
N ALA A 436 6.03 5.64 -14.62
CA ALA A 436 5.03 5.17 -15.59
C ALA A 436 5.10 5.95 -16.91
N ALA A 437 5.38 7.25 -16.85
CA ALA A 437 5.59 8.09 -18.03
C ALA A 437 7.01 7.99 -18.61
N GLY A 438 7.95 7.42 -17.86
CA GLY A 438 9.33 7.15 -18.29
C GLY A 438 10.25 8.36 -18.30
N GLY A 439 10.03 9.34 -17.43
CA GLY A 439 10.81 10.59 -17.46
C GLY A 439 10.87 11.36 -16.15
N TRP A 440 11.93 12.17 -16.03
CA TRP A 440 12.10 13.15 -14.96
C TRP A 440 11.66 14.53 -15.43
N SER A 441 11.33 15.41 -14.48
CA SER A 441 11.06 16.83 -14.73
C SER A 441 12.19 17.54 -15.49
N GLY A 442 13.43 17.05 -15.30
CA GLY A 442 14.63 17.52 -15.98
C GLY A 442 15.34 18.70 -15.30
N SER A 443 14.78 19.28 -14.24
CA SER A 443 15.35 20.41 -13.51
C SER A 443 15.04 20.40 -12.03
N TRP A 444 15.97 20.90 -11.21
CA TRP A 444 15.75 21.11 -9.78
C TRP A 444 15.10 22.47 -9.52
N THR A 445 14.04 22.48 -8.71
CA THR A 445 13.32 23.69 -8.31
C THR A 445 13.59 24.00 -6.85
N SER A 446 14.10 25.20 -6.55
CA SER A 446 14.28 25.65 -5.16
C SER A 446 12.93 25.90 -4.50
N LEU A 447 12.76 25.37 -3.29
CA LEU A 447 11.58 25.51 -2.45
C LEU A 447 11.86 26.37 -1.20
N GLY A 448 13.03 27.01 -1.17
CA GLY A 448 13.46 27.90 -0.11
C GLY A 448 13.86 27.19 1.19
N GLY A 449 13.93 27.97 2.27
CA GLY A 449 14.60 27.57 3.50
C GLY A 449 16.06 28.03 3.51
N SER A 450 16.72 27.89 4.66
CA SER A 450 18.12 28.27 4.84
C SER A 450 18.74 27.50 6.00
N GLY A 451 19.96 27.01 5.84
CA GLY A 451 20.67 26.28 6.88
C GLY A 451 20.00 24.96 7.27
N LEU A 452 19.28 24.33 6.33
CA LEU A 452 18.77 22.98 6.49
C LEU A 452 19.95 21.98 6.50
N LYS A 453 19.81 20.88 7.25
CA LYS A 453 20.90 19.91 7.49
C LYS A 453 20.53 18.48 7.14
N ALA A 454 19.26 18.12 7.33
CA ALA A 454 18.74 16.78 7.06
C ALA A 454 17.28 16.88 6.65
N LEU A 455 16.80 15.90 5.88
CA LEU A 455 15.43 15.82 5.38
C LEU A 455 14.86 14.41 5.61
N THR A 456 13.56 14.33 5.79
CA THR A 456 12.77 13.11 5.61
C THR A 456 11.39 13.51 5.09
N SER A 457 10.73 12.65 4.32
CA SER A 457 9.44 12.95 3.72
C SER A 457 8.50 11.76 3.79
N VAL A 458 7.21 12.05 3.91
CA VAL A 458 6.14 11.05 3.89
C VAL A 458 4.90 11.61 3.20
N VAL A 459 3.99 10.74 2.77
CA VAL A 459 2.73 11.15 2.14
C VAL A 459 1.55 10.74 3.00
N THR A 460 0.67 11.69 3.31
CA THR A 460 -0.68 11.42 3.86
C THR A 460 -1.71 11.84 2.83
N GLY A 461 -2.58 10.91 2.42
CA GLY A 461 -3.55 11.15 1.34
C GLY A 461 -2.87 11.63 0.04
N ASN A 462 -3.09 12.89 -0.33
CA ASN A 462 -2.50 13.53 -1.50
C ASN A 462 -1.57 14.71 -1.15
N THR A 463 -1.03 14.68 0.07
CA THR A 463 -0.11 15.71 0.59
C THR A 463 1.19 15.04 0.99
N MET A 464 2.30 15.52 0.46
CA MET A 464 3.62 15.16 0.97
C MET A 464 4.01 16.14 2.07
N HIS A 465 4.49 15.59 3.18
CA HIS A 465 5.05 16.32 4.30
C HIS A 465 6.56 16.13 4.28
N VAL A 466 7.30 17.21 4.10
CA VAL A 466 8.76 17.18 4.24
C VAL A 466 9.11 17.73 5.60
N TYR A 467 9.88 16.97 6.37
CA TYR A 467 10.44 17.40 7.64
C TYR A 467 11.93 17.69 7.46
N ALA A 468 12.42 18.71 8.17
CA ALA A 468 13.81 19.12 8.09
C ALA A 468 14.39 19.49 9.44
N ILE A 469 15.68 19.20 9.62
CA ILE A 469 16.49 19.79 10.70
C ILE A 469 17.11 21.09 10.19
N GLY A 470 16.82 22.20 10.87
CA GLY A 470 17.39 23.52 10.58
C GLY A 470 18.55 23.92 11.48
N THR A 471 18.82 25.23 11.51
CA THR A 471 19.84 25.82 12.40
C THR A 471 19.50 25.54 13.87
N GLY A 472 20.53 25.24 14.68
CA GLY A 472 20.36 24.89 16.10
C GLY A 472 19.76 23.49 16.34
N GLY A 473 19.51 22.69 15.31
CA GLY A 473 18.89 21.38 15.48
C GLY A 473 17.37 21.45 15.73
N ARG A 474 16.73 22.55 15.33
CA ARG A 474 15.27 22.73 15.35
C ARG A 474 14.62 21.93 14.22
N VAL A 475 13.40 21.44 14.43
CA VAL A 475 12.70 20.55 13.49
C VAL A 475 11.51 21.30 12.87
N PHE A 476 11.42 21.27 11.54
CA PHE A 476 10.39 21.98 10.78
C PHE A 476 9.66 21.05 9.81
N THR A 477 8.48 21.46 9.36
CA THR A 477 7.71 20.82 8.29
C THR A 477 7.35 21.81 7.17
N LYS A 478 7.24 21.30 5.95
CA LYS A 478 6.72 22.00 4.78
C LYS A 478 5.96 21.01 3.91
N ASP A 479 4.76 21.40 3.48
CA ASP A 479 3.86 20.50 2.77
C ASP A 479 3.78 20.81 1.29
N ALA A 480 3.60 19.77 0.48
CA ALA A 480 3.18 19.85 -0.92
C ALA A 480 1.81 19.20 -1.07
N ASN A 481 0.77 20.00 -1.31
CA ASN A 481 -0.59 19.52 -1.53
C ASN A 481 -0.83 19.32 -3.03
N TYR A 482 -0.81 18.07 -3.48
CA TYR A 482 -0.96 17.75 -4.90
C TYR A 482 -2.40 17.88 -5.42
N THR A 483 -3.38 18.02 -4.54
CA THR A 483 -4.76 18.33 -4.95
C THR A 483 -4.87 19.77 -5.44
N THR A 484 -4.15 20.69 -4.78
CA THR A 484 -4.10 22.11 -5.14
C THR A 484 -2.91 22.47 -6.03
N GLY A 485 -1.90 21.60 -6.09
CA GLY A 485 -0.63 21.85 -6.76
C GLY A 485 0.22 22.92 -6.06
N GLN A 486 0.02 23.12 -4.76
CA GLN A 486 0.68 24.18 -3.99
C GLN A 486 1.57 23.62 -2.89
N TRP A 487 2.69 24.30 -2.68
CA TRP A 487 3.50 24.14 -1.47
C TRP A 487 3.04 25.12 -0.39
N SER A 488 3.20 24.74 0.87
CA SER A 488 3.07 25.68 1.99
C SER A 488 3.98 26.90 1.78
N ALA A 489 3.52 28.08 2.19
CA ALA A 489 4.23 29.34 1.95
C ALA A 489 5.63 29.39 2.59
N GLY A 490 5.83 28.70 3.72
CA GLY A 490 7.08 28.64 4.46
C GLY A 490 7.25 27.33 5.23
N TRP A 491 8.34 27.24 5.99
CA TRP A 491 8.58 26.16 6.95
C TRP A 491 7.86 26.48 8.26
N ALA A 492 7.14 25.52 8.83
CA ALA A 492 6.50 25.61 10.13
C ALA A 492 7.27 24.76 11.14
N GLU A 493 7.48 25.24 12.36
CA GLU A 493 8.19 24.47 13.37
C GLU A 493 7.30 23.35 13.93
N ILE A 494 7.89 22.15 14.11
CA ILE A 494 7.22 21.05 14.79
C ILE A 494 7.10 21.37 16.29
N PRO A 495 5.90 21.22 16.89
CA PRO A 495 5.69 21.46 18.32
C PRO A 495 6.64 20.68 19.23
N GLY A 496 6.86 21.19 20.44
CA GLY A 496 7.73 20.56 21.44
C GLY A 496 9.16 21.10 21.51
N SER A 497 9.50 22.11 20.68
CA SER A 497 10.76 22.87 20.77
C SER A 497 12.03 22.01 20.73
N ALA A 498 12.09 21.02 19.84
CA ALA A 498 13.28 20.20 19.65
C ALA A 498 14.52 21.08 19.40
N GLU A 499 15.64 20.75 20.04
CA GLU A 499 16.92 21.44 19.88
C GLU A 499 18.05 20.40 19.77
N GLY A 500 19.08 20.71 19.00
CA GLY A 500 20.25 19.84 18.86
C GLY A 500 19.99 18.52 18.12
N ALA A 501 18.87 18.37 17.40
CA ALA A 501 18.61 17.19 16.60
C ALA A 501 19.72 16.97 15.55
N LEU A 502 20.14 15.71 15.39
CA LEU A 502 21.26 15.30 14.53
C LEU A 502 20.81 14.58 13.26
N ALA A 503 19.75 13.79 13.34
CA ALA A 503 19.14 13.06 12.24
C ALA A 503 17.65 12.90 12.51
N LEU A 504 16.86 12.64 11.46
CA LEU A 504 15.42 12.44 11.56
C LEU A 504 14.92 11.39 10.56
N THR A 505 13.79 10.77 10.87
CA THR A 505 13.02 9.93 9.97
C THR A 505 11.53 10.09 10.28
N ALA A 506 10.69 9.83 9.29
CA ALA A 506 9.25 9.83 9.47
C ALA A 506 8.60 8.61 8.81
N SER A 507 7.51 8.15 9.41
CA SER A 507 6.63 7.11 8.87
C SER A 507 5.17 7.50 9.02
N VAL A 508 4.28 6.85 8.26
CA VAL A 508 2.83 7.08 8.36
C VAL A 508 2.11 5.79 8.62
N THR A 509 1.15 5.82 9.53
CA THR A 509 0.21 4.73 9.77
C THR A 509 -1.22 5.24 9.70
N THR A 510 -2.16 4.30 9.67
CA THR A 510 -3.60 4.60 9.81
C THR A 510 -4.06 4.61 11.27
N LYS A 511 -3.20 4.24 12.23
CA LYS A 511 -3.61 3.90 13.60
C LYS A 511 -3.07 4.81 14.67
#